data_AF-A0A645JCG6-F1
#
_entry.id   AF-A0A645JCG6-F1
#
_cell.length_a   1.000
_cell.length_b   1.000
_cell.length_c   1.000
_cell.angle_alpha   90.00
_cell.angle_beta   90.00
_cell.angle_gamma   90.00
#
_symmetry.space_group_name_H-M   'P 1'
#
loop_
_entity.id
_entity.type
_entity.pdbx_description
1 polymer ?
#
loop_
_entity_poly.entity_id
_entity_poly.type
_entity_poly.pdbx_seq_one_letter_code
_entity_poly.pdbx_strand_id
1 'polypeptide(L)' 'MIDKGLAGYSLSADMFTAVLDGHSRAGNKPLIIKAIALRDDNCSIVISNADADAMLAGNTAVGFLKDCAVIFVK' A
#
# COMPACT_ATOMS: atom_id res chain seq x y z
N MET A 1 -16.94 -5.02 -10.82
CA MET A 1 -15.62 -5.00 -10.15
C MET A 1 -14.91 -3.63 -10.32
N ILE A 2 -15.61 -2.49 -10.30
CA ILE A 2 -14.99 -1.14 -10.43
C ILE A 2 -15.43 -0.23 -9.26
N ASP A 3 -15.70 -0.77 -8.07
CA ASP A 3 -16.17 0.08 -6.95
C ASP A 3 -15.04 0.66 -6.08
N LYS A 4 -13.82 0.11 -6.13
CA LYS A 4 -12.77 0.46 -5.16
C LYS A 4 -11.46 1.00 -5.74
N GLY A 5 -11.29 1.03 -7.06
CA GLY A 5 -9.99 1.38 -7.68
C GLY A 5 -8.84 0.44 -7.26
N LEU A 6 -7.64 0.64 -7.85
CA LEU A 6 -6.47 -0.23 -7.62
C LEU A 6 -5.77 0.03 -6.28
N ALA A 7 -5.82 1.27 -5.80
CA ALA A 7 -5.21 1.72 -4.54
C ALA A 7 -5.99 2.91 -3.95
N GLY A 8 -5.83 3.16 -2.66
CA GLY A 8 -6.26 4.39 -1.99
C GLY A 8 -5.09 5.36 -1.74
N TYR A 9 -5.40 6.58 -1.31
CA TYR A 9 -4.40 7.58 -0.92
C TYR A 9 -4.72 8.11 0.48
N SER A 10 -3.72 8.20 1.36
CA SER A 10 -3.83 8.96 2.61
C SER A 10 -3.19 10.34 2.41
N LEU A 11 -4.02 11.37 2.29
CA LEU A 11 -3.59 12.73 1.96
C LEU A 11 -3.28 13.60 3.19
N SER A 12 -3.58 13.11 4.40
CA SER A 12 -3.36 13.80 5.66
C SER A 12 -2.79 12.86 6.73
N ALA A 13 -2.16 13.46 7.75
CA ALA A 13 -1.64 12.72 8.90
C ALA A 13 -2.74 11.93 9.63
N ASP A 14 -3.95 12.49 9.75
CA ASP A 14 -5.08 11.79 10.38
C ASP A 14 -5.50 10.54 9.60
N MET A 15 -5.47 10.60 8.26
CA MET A 15 -5.72 9.43 7.42
C MET A 15 -4.62 8.39 7.58
N PHE A 16 -3.36 8.80 7.72
CA PHE A 16 -2.25 7.88 7.98
C PHE A 16 -2.40 7.19 9.33
N THR A 17 -2.79 7.91 10.39
CA THR A 17 -3.12 7.33 11.69
C THR A 17 -4.24 6.31 11.58
N ALA A 18 -5.30 6.61 10.81
CA ALA A 18 -6.38 5.65 10.54
C ALA A 18 -5.90 4.41 9.77
N VAL A 19 -4.85 4.50 8.94
CA VAL A 19 -4.21 3.32 8.32
C VAL A 19 -3.53 2.47 9.38
N LEU A 20 -2.75 3.08 10.26
CA LEU A 20 -2.04 2.39 11.34
C LEU A 20 -3.00 1.73 12.35
N ASP A 21 -4.11 2.39 12.64
CA ASP A 21 -5.15 1.89 13.55
C ASP A 21 -6.04 0.81 12.91
N GLY A 22 -5.85 0.51 11.63
CA GLY A 22 -6.61 -0.53 10.93
C GLY A 22 -7.96 -0.11 10.39
N HIS A 23 -8.31 1.18 10.48
CA HIS A 23 -9.56 1.74 9.97
C HIS A 23 -9.54 2.03 8.46
N SER A 24 -8.57 1.46 7.74
CA SER A 24 -8.37 1.68 6.31
C SER A 24 -8.51 0.39 5.49
N ARG A 25 -8.52 0.52 4.16
CA ARG A 25 -8.55 -0.66 3.26
C ARG A 25 -7.32 -1.56 3.36
N ALA A 26 -6.22 -1.09 3.97
CA ALA A 26 -5.02 -1.89 4.20
C ALA A 26 -5.17 -2.87 5.40
N GLY A 27 -6.28 -2.76 6.14
CA GLY A 27 -6.59 -3.64 7.27
C GLY A 27 -5.77 -3.34 8.53
N ASN A 28 -5.91 -4.19 9.55
CA ASN A 28 -5.41 -3.94 10.91
C ASN A 28 -3.91 -4.19 11.12
N LYS A 29 -3.23 -4.78 10.14
CA LYS A 29 -1.78 -5.06 10.18
C LYS A 29 -1.19 -4.80 8.79
N PRO A 30 -1.12 -3.53 8.36
CA PRO A 30 -0.60 -3.21 7.04
C PRO A 30 0.90 -3.46 6.96
N LEU A 31 1.37 -3.95 5.81
CA LEU A 31 2.79 -3.97 5.49
C LEU A 31 3.21 -2.56 5.05
N ILE A 32 4.07 -1.91 5.84
CA ILE A 32 4.56 -0.56 5.56
C ILE A 32 5.86 -0.67 4.74
N ILE A 33 5.84 -0.15 3.52
CA ILE A 33 6.99 -0.16 2.62
C ILE A 33 7.41 1.28 2.32
N LYS A 34 8.71 1.54 2.42
CA LYS A 34 9.28 2.85 2.08
C LYS A 34 9.65 2.91 0.61
N ALA A 35 9.11 3.90 -0.10
CA ALA A 35 9.55 4.21 -1.46
C ALA A 35 11.01 4.70 -1.46
N ILE A 36 11.83 4.13 -2.36
CA ILE A 36 13.22 4.56 -2.56
C ILE A 36 13.35 5.59 -3.69
N ALA A 37 12.43 5.58 -4.65
CA ALA A 37 12.36 6.55 -5.74
C ALA A 37 10.96 6.59 -6.36
N LEU A 38 10.73 7.60 -7.19
CA LEU A 38 9.57 7.71 -8.06
C LEU A 38 10.06 7.74 -9.52
N ARG A 39 9.31 7.12 -10.43
CA ARG A 39 9.55 7.10 -11.89
C ARG A 39 8.27 7.43 -12.65
N ASP A 40 8.41 7.62 -13.96
CA ASP A 40 7.31 7.87 -14.91
C ASP A 40 6.40 9.03 -14.44
N ASP A 41 6.97 10.25 -14.41
CA ASP A 41 6.28 11.46 -13.96
C ASP A 41 5.70 11.36 -12.53
N ASN A 42 6.41 10.63 -11.67
CA ASN A 42 6.05 10.36 -10.28
C ASN A 42 4.81 9.47 -10.08
N CYS A 43 4.39 8.74 -11.12
CA CYS A 43 3.27 7.79 -11.05
C CYS A 43 3.71 6.40 -10.57
N SER A 44 4.97 6.02 -10.82
CA SER A 44 5.51 4.70 -10.50
C SER A 44 6.36 4.77 -9.22
N ILE A 45 5.95 4.06 -8.18
CA ILE A 45 6.73 3.94 -6.94
C ILE A 45 7.75 2.82 -7.08
N VAL A 46 9.00 3.14 -6.80
CA VAL A 46 10.11 2.19 -6.74
C VAL A 46 10.36 1.83 -5.28
N ILE A 47 10.40 0.54 -4.98
CA ILE A 47 10.70 -0.02 -3.67
C ILE A 47 12.00 -0.83 -3.71
N SER A 48 12.59 -1.13 -2.56
CA SER A 48 13.78 -1.98 -2.51
C SER A 48 13.43 -3.43 -2.88
N ASN A 49 14.43 -4.20 -3.36
CA ASN A 49 14.21 -5.63 -3.65
C ASN A 49 13.76 -6.39 -2.39
N ALA A 50 14.33 -6.08 -1.23
CA ALA A 50 13.95 -6.71 0.03
C ALA A 50 12.48 -6.45 0.41
N ASP A 51 12.00 -5.22 0.20
CA ASP A 51 10.61 -4.87 0.43
C ASP A 51 9.68 -5.51 -0.61
N ALA A 52 10.14 -5.64 -1.87
CA ALA A 52 9.40 -6.32 -2.92
C ALA A 52 9.22 -7.82 -2.60
N ASP A 53 10.27 -8.47 -2.09
CA ASP A 53 10.21 -9.86 -1.63
C ASP A 53 9.24 -10.02 -0.45
N ALA A 54 9.29 -9.10 0.53
CA ALA A 54 8.36 -9.09 1.66
C ALA A 54 6.90 -8.87 1.19
N MET A 55 6.69 -7.99 0.22
CA MET A 55 5.38 -7.75 -0.39
C MET A 55 4.86 -9.00 -1.10
N LEU A 56 5.70 -9.68 -1.87
CA LEU A 56 5.33 -10.90 -2.59
C LEU A 56 5.00 -12.04 -1.62
N ALA A 57 5.81 -12.22 -0.58
CA ALA A 57 5.59 -13.22 0.46
C ALA A 57 4.27 -12.96 1.22
N GLY A 58 4.03 -11.72 1.64
CA GLY A 58 2.80 -11.31 2.30
C GLY A 58 1.57 -11.48 1.40
N ASN A 59 1.68 -11.10 0.12
CA ASN A 59 0.58 -11.22 -0.83
C ASN A 59 0.26 -12.69 -1.14
N THR A 60 1.26 -13.57 -1.16
CA THR A 60 1.02 -15.01 -1.35
C THR A 60 0.24 -15.60 -0.18
N ALA A 61 0.47 -15.12 1.04
CA ALA A 61 -0.23 -15.59 2.23
C ALA A 61 -1.66 -15.04 2.37
N VAL A 62 -1.88 -13.76 2.05
CA VAL A 62 -3.13 -13.05 2.36
C VAL A 62 -3.94 -12.65 1.10
N GLY A 63 -3.28 -12.49 -0.04
CA GLY A 63 -3.94 -12.08 -1.30
C GLY A 63 -4.29 -10.60 -1.38
N PHE A 64 -3.68 -9.73 -0.57
CA PHE A 64 -4.07 -8.32 -0.45
C PHE A 64 -4.00 -7.50 -1.75
N LEU A 65 -3.14 -7.86 -2.71
CA LEU A 65 -3.09 -7.20 -4.02
C LEU A 65 -4.32 -7.52 -4.88
N LYS A 66 -4.87 -8.74 -4.75
CA LYS A 66 -6.10 -9.15 -5.44
C LYS A 66 -7.31 -8.38 -4.92
N ASP A 67 -7.32 -8.08 -3.62
CA ASP A 67 -8.37 -7.31 -2.95
C ASP A 67 -8.16 -5.79 -3.09
N CYS A 68 -7.11 -5.36 -3.80
CA CYS A 68 -6.69 -3.98 -3.92
C CYS A 68 -6.52 -3.30 -2.55
N ALA A 69 -6.04 -4.01 -1.53
CA ALA A 69 -5.85 -3.50 -0.17
C ALA A 69 -4.53 -2.71 -0.05
N VAL A 70 -4.37 -1.71 -0.92
CA VAL A 70 -3.15 -0.88 -1.04
C VAL A 70 -3.49 0.58 -0.77
N ILE A 71 -2.64 1.27 -0.02
CA ILE A 71 -2.74 2.70 0.25
C ILE A 71 -1.38 3.36 0.00
N PHE A 72 -1.38 4.42 -0.80
CA PHE A 72 -0.23 5.31 -0.95
C PHE A 72 -0.30 6.41 0.09
N VAL A 73 0.80 6.58 0.80
CA VAL A 73 0.95 7.57 1.87
C VAL A 73 1.87 8.69 1.40
N LYS A 74 1.57 9.93 1.81
CA LYS A 74 2.37 11.12 1.49
C LYS A 74 3.11 11.62 2.73
#